data_AF-A0A2L0UB53-F1
#
_entry.id   AF-A0A2L0UB53-F1
#
_cell.length_a   1.000
_cell.length_b   1.000
_cell.length_c   1.000
_cell.angle_alpha   90.00
_cell.angle_beta   90.00
_cell.angle_gamma   90.00
#
_symmetry.space_group_name_H-M   'P 1'
#
loop_
_entity.id
_entity.type
_entity.pdbx_description
1 polymer ?
#
loop_
_entity_poly.entity_id
_entity_poly.type
_entity_poly.pdbx_seq_one_letter_code
_entity_poly.pdbx_strand_id
1 'polypeptide(L)'
;TAAAAWVWRRHAQRTRTARESAHSAAWGELRRRHDAVVRQWADYDVDPAKAIRYPAMHDPGHPAARPVVRALRTAGDEGRPEPGGRGDGRDLQRYAEAVARLEHTFDAAERELGAQGARRPARHREAAGRF
;
A
#
# COMPACT_ATOMS: atom_id res chain seq x y z
N THR A 1 7.61 -12.07 50.51
CA THR A 1 8.44 -13.29 50.36
C THR A 1 9.04 -13.33 48.97
N ALA A 2 10.23 -13.92 48.80
CA ALA A 2 10.91 -14.01 47.49
C ALA A 2 10.07 -14.72 46.41
N ALA A 3 9.20 -15.66 46.80
CA ALA A 3 8.29 -16.36 45.91
C ALA A 3 7.25 -15.44 45.24
N ALA A 4 6.69 -14.46 45.96
CA ALA A 4 5.74 -13.49 45.39
C ALA A 4 6.41 -12.55 44.37
N ALA A 5 7.68 -12.19 44.60
CA ALA A 5 8.48 -11.38 43.69
C ALA A 5 8.82 -12.13 42.38
N TRP A 6 9.00 -13.45 42.42
CA TRP A 6 9.23 -14.27 41.22
C TRP A 6 7.97 -14.41 40.36
N VAL A 7 6.80 -14.62 40.97
CA VAL A 7 5.51 -14.69 40.26
C VAL A 7 5.16 -13.34 39.59
N TRP A 8 5.35 -12.22 40.29
CA TRP A 8 5.15 -10.88 39.72
C TRP A 8 6.13 -10.56 38.59
N ARG A 9 7.41 -10.93 38.73
CA ARG A 9 8.43 -10.72 37.68
C ARG A 9 8.13 -11.57 36.43
N ARG A 10 7.62 -12.81 36.61
CA ARG A 10 7.15 -13.66 35.52
C ARG A 10 5.90 -13.10 34.84
N HIS A 11 4.95 -12.56 35.59
CA HIS A 11 3.76 -11.92 35.03
C HIS A 11 4.10 -10.65 34.23
N ALA A 12 4.97 -9.79 34.75
CA ALA A 12 5.48 -8.61 34.05
C ALA A 12 6.28 -8.96 32.78
N GLN A 13 7.03 -10.07 32.79
CA GLN A 13 7.74 -10.55 31.60
C GLN A 13 6.76 -11.03 30.50
N ARG A 14 5.64 -11.68 30.89
CA ARG A 14 4.60 -12.14 29.96
C ARG A 14 3.87 -10.97 29.29
N THR A 15 3.59 -9.90 30.02
CA THR A 15 2.93 -8.72 29.43
C THR A 15 3.86 -7.97 28.47
N ARG A 16 5.16 -7.89 28.78
CA ARG A 16 6.17 -7.32 27.87
C ARG A 16 6.31 -8.12 26.57
N THR A 17 6.50 -9.44 26.69
CA THR A 17 6.62 -10.33 25.53
C THR A 17 5.35 -10.31 24.66
N ALA A 18 4.17 -10.30 25.28
CA ALA A 18 2.90 -10.16 24.55
C ALA A 18 2.81 -8.84 23.76
N ARG A 19 3.28 -7.71 24.33
CA ARG A 19 3.31 -6.41 23.63
C ARG A 19 4.30 -6.40 22.47
N GLU A 20 5.48 -6.96 22.66
CA GLU A 20 6.49 -7.10 21.60
C GLU A 20 5.95 -7.97 20.45
N SER A 21 5.33 -9.11 20.76
CA SER A 21 4.69 -9.97 19.75
C SER A 21 3.54 -9.29 19.02
N ALA A 22 2.69 -8.55 19.74
CA ALA A 22 1.58 -7.80 19.14
C ALA A 22 2.09 -6.70 18.19
N HIS A 23 3.16 -5.98 18.58
CA HIS A 23 3.81 -5.00 17.72
C HIS A 23 4.37 -5.66 16.45
N SER A 24 5.10 -6.77 16.58
CA SER A 24 5.63 -7.50 15.42
C SER A 24 4.53 -8.01 14.49
N ALA A 25 3.40 -8.49 15.05
CA ALA A 25 2.26 -8.94 14.27
C ALA A 25 1.59 -7.79 13.50
N ALA A 26 1.41 -6.63 14.13
CA ALA A 26 0.87 -5.43 13.50
C ALA A 26 1.77 -4.94 12.36
N TRP A 27 3.08 -4.89 12.56
CA TRP A 27 4.04 -4.53 11.52
C TRP A 27 3.99 -5.51 10.34
N GLY A 28 3.89 -6.81 10.63
CA GLY A 28 3.76 -7.86 9.63
C GLY A 28 2.48 -7.73 8.79
N GLU A 29 1.36 -7.35 9.39
CA GLU A 29 0.11 -7.10 8.67
C GLU A 29 0.20 -5.88 7.75
N LEU A 30 0.74 -4.76 8.23
CA LEU A 30 0.94 -3.58 7.40
C LEU A 30 1.83 -3.86 6.19
N ARG A 31 2.90 -4.65 6.40
CA ARG A 31 3.78 -5.05 5.30
C ARG A 31 3.09 -5.93 4.27
N ARG A 32 2.24 -6.88 4.70
CA ARG A 32 1.43 -7.68 3.78
C ARG A 32 0.51 -6.82 2.91
N ARG A 33 -0.14 -5.83 3.50
CA ARG A 33 -1.03 -4.90 2.79
C ARG A 33 -0.27 -4.03 1.80
N HIS A 34 0.86 -3.47 2.22
CA HIS A 34 1.77 -2.73 1.35
C HIS A 34 2.22 -3.58 0.14
N ASP A 35 2.71 -4.79 0.39
CA ASP A 35 3.19 -5.71 -0.65
C ASP A 35 2.08 -6.13 -1.63
N ALA A 36 0.83 -6.20 -1.17
CA ALA A 36 -0.31 -6.48 -2.04
C ALA A 36 -0.55 -5.35 -3.05
N VAL A 37 -0.56 -4.09 -2.61
CA VAL A 37 -0.72 -2.93 -3.50
C VAL A 37 0.47 -2.79 -4.45
N VAL A 38 1.70 -2.97 -3.95
CA VAL A 38 2.91 -2.93 -4.78
C VAL A 38 2.85 -3.97 -5.89
N ARG A 39 2.38 -5.19 -5.58
CA ARG A 39 2.23 -6.25 -6.58
C ARG A 39 1.16 -5.92 -7.60
N GLN A 40 0.01 -5.42 -7.17
CA GLN A 40 -1.06 -5.03 -8.09
C GLN A 40 -0.65 -3.86 -8.99
N TRP A 41 0.13 -2.91 -8.45
CA TRP A 41 0.76 -1.86 -9.24
C TRP A 41 1.74 -2.42 -10.28
N ALA A 42 2.64 -3.33 -9.88
CA ALA A 42 3.59 -3.97 -10.78
C ALA A 42 2.91 -4.80 -11.89
N ASP A 43 1.74 -5.38 -11.62
CA ASP A 43 0.97 -6.08 -12.65
C ASP A 43 0.54 -5.14 -13.80
N TYR A 44 0.38 -3.83 -13.56
CA TYR A 44 0.11 -2.88 -14.65
C TYR A 44 1.28 -2.72 -15.60
N ASP A 45 2.52 -2.87 -15.12
CA ASP A 45 3.71 -2.76 -15.96
C ASP A 45 3.89 -3.99 -16.86
N VAL A 46 3.51 -5.17 -16.37
CA VAL A 46 3.79 -6.46 -17.01
C VAL A 46 2.62 -6.98 -17.87
N ASP A 47 1.38 -6.59 -17.59
CA ASP A 47 0.20 -7.09 -18.31
C ASP A 47 -0.13 -6.24 -19.56
N PRO A 48 0.07 -6.76 -20.79
CA PRO A 48 -0.19 -6.01 -22.02
C PRO A 48 -1.68 -5.69 -22.23
N ALA A 49 -2.60 -6.50 -21.71
CA ALA A 49 -4.03 -6.21 -21.79
C ALA A 49 -4.41 -5.02 -20.89
N LYS A 50 -3.79 -4.91 -19.70
CA LYS A 50 -3.94 -3.74 -18.82
C LYS A 50 -3.29 -2.50 -19.40
N ALA A 51 -2.12 -2.61 -20.05
CA ALA A 51 -1.48 -1.47 -20.72
C ALA A 51 -2.37 -0.86 -21.82
N ILE A 52 -3.07 -1.70 -22.60
CA ILE A 52 -4.02 -1.22 -23.63
C ILE A 52 -5.26 -0.57 -22.99
N ARG A 53 -5.80 -1.18 -21.93
CA ARG A 53 -7.06 -0.74 -21.31
C ARG A 53 -6.89 0.45 -20.35
N TYR A 54 -5.70 0.59 -19.77
CA TYR A 54 -5.34 1.58 -18.75
C TYR A 54 -3.98 2.24 -19.04
N PRO A 55 -3.77 2.86 -20.21
CA PRO A 55 -2.47 3.44 -20.58
C PRO A 55 -1.98 4.51 -19.60
N ALA A 56 -2.91 5.19 -18.93
CA ALA A 56 -2.63 6.20 -17.92
C ALA A 56 -2.09 5.64 -16.58
N MET A 57 -2.27 4.34 -16.29
CA MET A 57 -1.60 3.70 -15.14
C MET A 57 -0.13 3.39 -15.44
N HIS A 58 0.21 3.21 -16.72
CA HIS A 58 1.57 2.92 -17.20
C HIS A 58 2.44 4.17 -17.31
N ASP A 59 1.82 5.35 -17.39
CA ASP A 59 2.52 6.64 -17.37
C ASP A 59 2.56 7.22 -15.94
N PRO A 60 3.71 7.12 -15.22
CA PRO A 60 3.84 7.69 -13.87
C PRO A 60 3.74 9.22 -13.84
N GLY A 61 3.82 9.90 -15.00
CA GLY A 61 3.57 11.33 -15.16
C GLY A 61 2.08 11.71 -15.22
N HIS A 62 1.18 10.74 -15.40
CA HIS A 62 -0.24 11.00 -15.52
C HIS A 62 -0.83 11.58 -14.21
N PRO A 63 -1.69 12.61 -14.26
CA PRO A 63 -2.25 13.24 -13.05
C PRO A 63 -2.92 12.28 -12.07
N ALA A 64 -3.56 11.22 -12.58
CA ALA A 64 -4.19 10.19 -11.74
C ALA A 64 -3.19 9.19 -11.12
N ALA A 65 -2.02 8.98 -11.75
CA ALA A 65 -0.99 8.03 -11.29
C ALA A 65 0.02 8.67 -10.33
N ARG A 66 0.31 9.97 -10.49
CA ARG A 66 1.26 10.71 -9.64
C ARG A 66 0.98 10.60 -8.12
N PRO A 67 -0.29 10.68 -7.64
CA PRO A 67 -0.60 10.48 -6.23
C PRO A 67 -0.21 9.09 -5.73
N VAL A 68 -0.43 8.05 -6.54
CA VAL A 68 -0.06 6.66 -6.22
C VAL A 68 1.44 6.51 -6.11
N VAL A 69 2.21 7.02 -7.08
CA VAL A 69 3.68 7.01 -7.06
C VAL A 69 4.22 7.71 -5.81
N ARG A 70 3.64 8.84 -5.43
CA ARG A 70 4.02 9.55 -4.19
C ARG A 70 3.71 8.71 -2.95
N ALA A 71 2.53 8.09 -2.89
CA ALA A 71 2.12 7.27 -1.77
C ALA A 71 2.96 5.99 -1.64
N LEU A 72 3.33 5.35 -2.74
CA LEU A 72 4.25 4.20 -2.80
C LEU A 72 5.60 4.56 -2.18
N ARG A 73 6.18 5.71 -2.57
CA ARG A 73 7.44 6.17 -1.99
C ARG A 73 7.32 6.42 -0.49
N THR A 74 6.30 7.16 -0.06
CA THR A 74 6.09 7.44 1.37
C THR A 74 5.88 6.17 2.20
N ALA A 75 5.09 5.21 1.72
CA ALA A 75 4.90 3.93 2.40
C ALA A 75 6.19 3.09 2.45
N GLY A 76 7.00 3.13 1.39
CA GLY A 76 8.32 2.49 1.35
C GLY A 76 9.33 3.11 2.32
N ASP A 77 9.31 4.44 2.48
CA ASP A 77 10.16 5.16 3.42
C ASP A 77 9.78 4.85 4.87
N GLU A 78 8.49 4.96 5.22
CA GLU A 78 7.97 4.69 6.57
C GLU A 78 8.02 3.20 6.95
N GLY A 79 7.97 2.30 5.96
CA GLY A 79 8.08 0.86 6.17
C GLY A 79 9.51 0.36 6.42
N ARG A 80 10.51 1.24 6.30
CA ARG A 80 11.91 0.90 6.58
C ARG A 80 12.18 1.01 8.09
N PRO A 81 12.63 -0.06 8.76
CA PRO A 81 13.02 0.05 10.16
C PRO A 81 14.23 0.98 10.31
N GLU A 82 14.15 1.91 11.26
CA GLU A 82 15.27 2.81 11.61
C GLU A 82 16.51 2.00 12.02
N PRO A 83 17.70 2.31 11.49
CA PRO A 83 18.92 1.60 11.84
C PRO A 83 19.19 1.70 13.35
N GLY A 84 19.14 0.57 14.05
CA GLY A 84 19.38 0.47 15.50
C GLY A 84 18.18 0.80 16.39
N GLY A 85 17.03 1.18 15.83
CA GLY A 85 15.81 1.47 16.56
C GLY A 85 14.87 0.26 16.64
N ARG A 86 14.40 -0.08 17.84
CA ARG A 86 13.12 -0.80 17.95
C ARG A 86 12.05 0.22 17.59
N GLY A 87 11.46 0.11 16.40
CA GLY A 87 10.40 1.00 15.94
C GLY A 87 9.38 1.21 17.05
N ASP A 88 9.12 2.47 17.40
CA ASP A 88 8.21 2.78 18.50
C ASP A 88 6.76 2.74 18.01
N GLY A 89 5.80 3.02 18.91
CA GLY A 89 4.38 3.06 18.52
C GLY A 89 4.06 4.13 17.46
N ARG A 90 4.86 5.20 17.39
CA ARG A 90 4.70 6.29 16.43
C ARG A 90 5.19 5.88 15.04
N ASP A 91 6.23 5.07 14.93
CA ASP A 91 6.67 4.47 13.66
C ASP A 91 5.58 3.58 13.06
N LEU A 92 4.98 2.72 13.90
CA LEU A 92 3.87 1.86 13.47
C LEU A 92 2.67 2.68 13.00
N GLN A 93 2.32 3.76 13.70
CA GLN A 93 1.21 4.63 13.31
C GLN A 93 1.50 5.35 11.98
N ARG A 94 2.70 5.93 11.80
CA ARG A 94 3.08 6.59 10.55
C ARG A 94 3.06 5.63 9.38
N TYR A 95 3.58 4.41 9.58
CA TYR A 95 3.54 3.39 8.55
C TYR A 95 2.09 2.97 8.22
N ALA A 96 1.23 2.82 9.24
CA ALA A 96 -0.19 2.51 9.03
C ALA A 96 -0.91 3.60 8.22
N GLU A 97 -0.68 4.88 8.54
CA GLU A 97 -1.25 6.02 7.81
C GLU A 97 -0.74 6.08 6.36
N ALA A 98 0.54 5.78 6.14
CA ALA A 98 1.13 5.74 4.81
C ALA A 98 0.55 4.60 3.95
N VAL A 99 0.38 3.40 4.53
CA VAL A 99 -0.25 2.25 3.84
C VAL A 99 -1.71 2.54 3.51
N ALA A 100 -2.48 3.08 4.45
CA ALA A 100 -3.88 3.44 4.20
C ALA A 100 -4.01 4.51 3.09
N ARG A 101 -3.10 5.49 3.07
CA ARG A 101 -3.06 6.50 1.99
C ARG A 101 -2.72 5.88 0.65
N LEU A 102 -1.77 4.95 0.61
CA LEU A 102 -1.40 4.21 -0.59
C LEU A 102 -2.62 3.48 -1.17
N GLU A 103 -3.27 2.63 -0.38
CA GLU A 103 -4.48 1.90 -0.80
C GLU A 103 -5.56 2.85 -1.31
N HIS A 104 -5.85 3.92 -0.57
CA HIS A 104 -6.89 4.88 -0.99
C HIS A 104 -6.57 5.57 -2.32
N THR A 105 -5.33 6.03 -2.49
CA THR A 105 -4.92 6.70 -3.75
C THR A 105 -4.91 5.73 -4.92
N PHE A 106 -4.54 4.48 -4.69
CA PHE A 106 -4.55 3.44 -5.69
C PHE A 106 -5.98 3.11 -6.14
N ASP A 107 -6.90 2.86 -5.19
CA ASP A 107 -8.33 2.63 -5.50
C ASP A 107 -8.98 3.82 -6.23
N ALA A 108 -8.61 5.05 -5.86
CA ALA A 108 -9.10 6.26 -6.53
C ALA A 108 -8.62 6.32 -7.98
N ALA A 109 -7.34 6.04 -8.23
CA ALA A 109 -6.77 5.98 -9.58
C ALA A 109 -7.44 4.88 -10.42
N GLU A 110 -7.65 3.68 -9.87
CA GLU A 110 -8.32 2.59 -10.58
C GLU A 110 -9.76 2.95 -10.97
N ARG A 111 -10.52 3.59 -10.07
CA ARG A 111 -11.89 4.04 -10.37
C ARG A 111 -11.93 5.13 -11.42
N GLU A 112 -11.05 6.13 -11.31
CA GLU A 112 -10.98 7.24 -12.26
C GLU A 112 -10.63 6.71 -13.66
N LEU A 113 -9.62 5.86 -13.77
CA LEU A 113 -9.14 5.35 -15.04
C LEU A 113 -10.06 4.27 -15.62
N GLY A 114 -10.70 3.46 -14.78
CA GLY A 114 -11.80 2.58 -15.19
C GLY A 114 -12.98 3.35 -15.78
N ALA A 115 -13.36 4.46 -15.17
CA ALA A 115 -14.40 5.33 -15.69
C ALA A 115 -13.98 6.02 -17.00
N GLN A 116 -12.72 6.44 -17.14
CA GLN A 116 -12.20 7.02 -18.39
C GLN A 116 -12.14 6.01 -19.54
N GLY A 117 -11.73 4.76 -19.26
CA GLY A 117 -11.73 3.67 -20.22
C GLY A 117 -13.13 3.33 -20.73
N ALA A 118 -14.12 3.32 -19.84
CA ALA A 118 -15.54 3.14 -20.23
C ALA A 118 -16.09 4.32 -21.04
N ARG A 119 -15.62 5.56 -20.77
CA ARG A 119 -16.03 6.78 -21.50
C ARG A 119 -15.39 6.93 -22.89
N ARG A 120 -14.42 6.09 -23.27
CA ARG A 120 -13.90 6.01 -24.65
C ARG A 120 -14.56 4.82 -25.40
N PRO A 121 -15.85 4.87 -25.79
CA PRO A 121 -16.33 3.97 -26.83
C PRO A 121 -15.63 4.31 -28.14
N ALA A 122 -15.42 3.28 -28.96
CA ALA A 122 -14.65 3.33 -30.20
C ALA A 122 -15.10 4.48 -31.11
N ARG A 123 -14.29 5.55 -31.20
CA ARG A 123 -14.39 6.57 -32.26
C ARG A 123 -13.85 6.04 -33.59
N HIS A 124 -14.25 4.82 -33.97
CA HIS A 124 -13.72 4.11 -35.14
C HIS A 124 -14.84 3.41 -35.92
N ARG A 125 -15.96 4.09 -36.16
CA ARG A 125 -16.88 3.76 -37.26
C ARG A 125 -17.79 4.96 -37.52
N GLU A 126 -17.30 5.93 -38.31
CA GLU A 126 -18.12 6.87 -39.09
C GLU A 126 -17.19 7.86 -39.85
N ALA A 127 -16.36 7.34 -40.76
CA ALA A 127 -15.67 8.17 -41.76
C ALA A 127 -15.32 7.39 -43.05
N ALA A 128 -16.06 6.32 -43.35
CA ALA A 128 -15.91 5.57 -44.59
C ALA A 128 -17.29 5.21 -45.11
N GLY A 129 -17.85 6.08 -45.95
CA GLY A 129 -19.19 5.90 -46.50
C GLY A 129 -19.75 7.14 -47.18
N ARG A 130 -18.94 7.84 -47.98
CA ARG A 130 -19.44 8.68 -49.08
C ARG A 130 -18.45 8.53 -50.24
N PHE A 131 -18.78 7.62 -51.14
CA PHE A 131 -18.36 7.63 -52.53
C PHE A 131 -19.65 7.66 -53.35
#